data_AF-A0A834ZDB7-F1
#
_entry.id   AF-A0A834ZDB7-F1
#
_cell.length_a   1.000
_cell.length_b   1.000
_cell.length_c   1.000
_cell.angle_alpha   90.00
_cell.angle_beta   90.00
_cell.angle_gamma   90.00
#
_symmetry.space_group_name_H-M   'P 1'
#
loop_
_entity.id
_entity.type
_entity.pdbx_description
1 polymer ?
#
loop_
_entity_poly.entity_id
_entity_poly.type
_entity_poly.pdbx_seq_one_letter_code
_entity_poly.pdbx_strand_id
1 'polypeptide(L)'
;MDTPVTQQKRFDHVTCLISVSVDEVLKQGCLSLDVIEQTEVEVERLNVLKASKMKELVLKKQNELEEIYKGVHMDVDSDTARQILISLTDSGNVDLSDLLLGMDDQIAKAKDQALSRRDILDKVEKWTFASEEESWLDDYERDQNRYSAGRGAHKNLKRAEKARMLVGKIPSLVENLTAKVKGWEMEKGIPFLYDKVPLLHTLEEYSILRQEREEEKRRSREQKRLQEQLAVEQEALFGSRPSPMRPPALKKPLGQSTNSNMMGGTPTGRRVVTPTARHGISAGKERKDSGKAGALIPVNYVALPKDDPISRSGSAVVSP
;
A
#
# COMPACT_ATOMS: atom_id res chain seq x y z
N MET A 1 5.31 38.20 2.02
CA MET A 1 5.37 38.55 3.46
C MET A 1 3.98 39.01 3.82
N ASP A 2 3.25 38.22 4.61
CA ASP A 2 1.80 38.36 4.70
C ASP A 2 1.44 39.30 5.85
N THR A 3 2.08 40.47 5.82
CA THR A 3 2.00 41.52 6.83
C THR A 3 0.56 42.05 6.89
N PRO A 4 -0.12 42.08 8.06
CA PRO A 4 -1.50 42.53 8.16
C PRO A 4 -1.72 43.94 7.59
N VAL A 5 -2.85 44.15 6.91
CA VAL A 5 -3.22 45.44 6.30
C VAL A 5 -3.23 46.58 7.33
N THR A 6 -3.54 46.30 8.60
CA THR A 6 -3.50 47.27 9.71
C THR A 6 -2.08 47.69 10.13
N GLN A 7 -1.05 46.93 9.76
CA GLN A 7 0.35 47.32 9.90
C GLN A 7 0.84 48.06 8.65
N GLN A 8 0.51 47.55 7.45
CA GLN A 8 0.81 48.23 6.17
C GLN A 8 0.34 49.70 6.18
N LYS A 9 -0.92 49.92 6.58
CA LYS A 9 -1.56 51.24 6.68
C LYS A 9 -0.84 52.32 7.49
N ARG A 10 0.13 51.93 8.34
CA ARG A 10 0.95 52.89 9.10
C ARG A 10 1.99 53.56 8.21
N PHE A 11 2.44 52.88 7.16
CA PHE A 11 3.49 53.31 6.25
C PHE A 11 2.99 53.63 4.84
N ASP A 12 1.69 53.52 4.56
CA ASP A 12 1.05 53.99 3.31
C ASP A 12 1.54 55.39 2.91
N HIS A 13 1.67 56.31 3.87
CA HIS A 13 2.15 57.68 3.64
C HIS A 13 3.58 57.74 3.08
N VAL A 14 4.47 56.86 3.54
CA VAL A 14 5.85 56.71 3.02
C VAL A 14 5.83 55.98 1.67
N THR A 15 5.03 54.91 1.55
CA THR A 15 4.93 54.11 0.32
C THR A 15 4.40 54.94 -0.86
N CYS A 16 3.50 55.89 -0.62
CA CYS A 16 3.02 56.82 -1.64
C CYS A 16 4.14 57.72 -2.22
N LEU A 17 5.14 58.12 -1.41
CA LEU A 17 6.22 59.02 -1.85
C LEU A 17 7.07 58.42 -2.99
N ILE A 18 7.10 57.08 -3.12
CA ILE A 18 7.77 56.35 -4.21
C ILE A 18 7.20 56.75 -5.59
N SER A 19 5.94 57.20 -5.65
CA SER A 19 5.23 57.58 -6.87
C SER A 19 5.02 59.09 -7.02
N VAL A 20 5.56 59.93 -6.11
CA VAL A 20 5.31 61.38 -6.05
C VAL A 20 6.49 62.16 -6.64
N SER A 21 6.20 63.31 -7.27
CA SER A 21 7.23 64.17 -7.87
C SER A 21 8.03 64.95 -6.81
N VAL A 22 9.29 65.27 -7.11
CA VAL A 22 10.23 65.91 -6.16
C VAL A 22 9.67 67.21 -5.56
N ASP A 23 9.02 68.05 -6.38
CA ASP A 23 8.40 69.31 -5.94
C ASP A 23 7.25 69.11 -4.93
N GLU A 24 6.59 67.93 -4.93
CA GLU A 24 5.56 67.60 -3.96
C GLU A 24 6.10 66.93 -2.70
N VAL A 25 7.20 66.17 -2.81
CA VAL A 25 7.92 65.60 -1.64
C VAL A 25 8.52 66.69 -0.76
N LEU A 26 8.84 67.87 -1.32
CA LEU A 26 9.31 69.05 -0.59
C LEU A 26 8.23 69.76 0.25
N LYS A 27 6.97 69.30 0.22
CA LYS A 27 5.91 69.84 1.09
C LYS A 27 6.18 69.47 2.57
N GLN A 28 5.97 70.43 3.46
CA GLN A 28 6.55 70.40 4.79
C GLN A 28 5.99 69.26 5.67
N GLY A 29 6.87 68.39 6.15
CA GLY A 29 6.56 67.26 7.04
C GLY A 29 6.59 65.88 6.39
N CYS A 30 6.63 65.77 5.06
CA CYS A 30 6.62 64.47 4.36
C CYS A 30 7.88 63.62 4.61
N LEU A 31 9.01 64.26 4.94
CA LEU A 31 10.28 63.63 5.30
C LEU A 31 10.84 64.29 6.59
N SER A 32 10.08 64.28 7.69
CA SER A 32 10.64 64.66 8.99
C SER A 32 11.66 63.62 9.47
N LEU A 33 12.57 64.03 10.36
CA LEU A 33 13.54 63.10 10.97
C LEU A 33 12.83 61.93 11.67
N ASP A 34 11.74 62.22 12.39
CA ASP A 34 10.92 61.22 13.08
C ASP A 34 10.33 60.17 12.12
N VAL A 35 9.89 60.59 10.92
CA VAL A 35 9.36 59.68 9.88
C VAL A 35 10.47 58.82 9.26
N ILE A 36 11.67 59.38 9.10
CA ILE A 36 12.84 58.64 8.61
C ILE A 36 13.27 57.60 9.66
N GLU A 37 13.46 58.00 10.92
CA GLU A 37 13.82 57.11 12.03
C GLU A 37 12.78 55.98 12.21
N GLN A 38 11.47 56.31 12.19
CA GLN A 38 10.40 55.32 12.26
C GLN A 38 10.44 54.33 11.09
N THR A 39 10.83 54.79 9.90
CA THR A 39 10.94 53.94 8.70
C THR A 39 12.17 53.04 8.76
N GLU A 40 13.33 53.55 9.19
CA GLU A 40 14.56 52.77 9.37
C GLU A 40 14.36 51.65 10.40
N VAL A 41 13.72 51.94 11.54
CA VAL A 41 13.39 50.95 12.57
C VAL A 41 12.42 49.87 12.06
N GLU A 42 11.43 50.24 11.24
CA GLU A 42 10.52 49.24 10.62
C GLU A 42 11.22 48.41 9.54
N VAL A 43 12.11 49.00 8.73
CA VAL A 43 12.92 48.26 7.75
C VAL A 43 13.79 47.21 8.45
N GLU A 44 14.45 47.57 9.55
CA GLU A 44 15.26 46.62 10.30
C GLU A 44 14.42 45.53 10.98
N ARG A 45 13.26 45.90 11.55
CA ARG A 45 12.29 44.93 12.07
C ARG A 45 11.78 43.97 10.98
N LEU A 46 11.59 44.46 9.76
CA LEU A 46 11.20 43.65 8.59
C LEU A 46 12.35 42.79 8.06
N ASN A 47 13.61 43.23 8.13
CA ASN A 47 14.79 42.42 7.81
C ASN A 47 14.90 41.22 8.76
N VAL A 48 14.82 41.46 10.08
CA VAL A 48 14.83 40.39 11.09
C VAL A 48 13.65 39.43 10.89
N LEU A 49 12.45 39.93 10.60
CA LEU A 49 11.27 39.10 10.32
C LEU A 49 11.41 38.30 9.00
N LYS A 50 11.98 38.89 7.96
CA LYS A 50 12.30 38.22 6.68
C LYS A 50 13.29 37.08 6.92
N ALA A 51 14.40 37.35 7.61
CA ALA A 51 15.41 36.35 7.94
C ALA A 51 14.77 35.19 8.74
N SER A 52 14.02 35.49 9.81
CA SER A 52 13.27 34.50 10.60
C SER A 52 12.35 33.63 9.73
N LYS A 53 11.59 34.22 8.80
CA LYS A 53 10.72 33.47 7.88
C LYS A 53 11.48 32.67 6.81
N MET A 54 12.67 33.10 6.41
CA MET A 54 13.54 32.30 5.54
C MET A 54 14.09 31.09 6.28
N LYS A 55 14.47 31.21 7.58
CA LYS A 55 14.86 30.07 8.43
C LYS A 55 13.72 29.04 8.57
N GLU A 56 12.50 29.51 8.81
CA GLU A 56 11.29 28.66 8.87
C GLU A 56 11.07 27.91 7.54
N LEU A 57 11.25 28.57 6.40
CA LEU A 57 11.11 27.96 5.08
C LEU A 57 12.22 26.94 4.78
N VAL A 58 13.47 27.21 5.18
CA VAL A 58 14.60 26.27 5.09
C VAL A 58 14.29 24.99 5.86
N LEU A 59 13.84 25.07 7.12
CA LEU A 59 13.47 23.89 7.91
C LEU A 59 12.26 23.14 7.32
N LYS A 60 11.29 23.86 6.74
CA LYS A 60 10.17 23.23 6.03
C LYS A 60 10.61 22.50 4.76
N LYS A 61 11.57 23.05 4.02
CA LYS A 61 12.17 22.43 2.82
C LYS A 61 12.99 21.19 3.18
N GLN A 62 13.74 21.24 4.27
CA GLN A 62 14.43 20.07 4.82
C GLN A 62 13.43 18.94 5.14
N ASN A 63 12.31 19.27 5.81
CA ASN A 63 11.30 18.25 6.13
C ASN A 63 10.54 17.74 4.89
N GLU A 64 10.40 18.54 3.82
CA GLU A 64 9.87 18.06 2.53
C GLU A 64 10.84 17.02 1.92
N LEU A 65 12.14 17.30 1.93
CA LEU A 65 13.19 16.42 1.41
C LEU A 65 13.29 15.09 2.18
N GLU A 66 13.27 15.14 3.51
CA GLU A 66 13.34 13.95 4.38
C GLU A 66 12.13 13.00 4.18
N GLU A 67 10.90 13.53 4.15
CA GLU A 67 9.70 12.70 3.94
C GLU A 67 9.67 12.08 2.53
N ILE A 68 10.29 12.70 1.52
CA ILE A 68 10.45 12.09 0.19
C ILE A 68 11.37 10.87 0.25
N TYR A 69 12.57 11.00 0.83
CA TYR A 69 13.53 9.88 0.91
C TYR A 69 13.00 8.71 1.75
N LYS A 70 12.45 9.03 2.93
CA LYS A 70 11.77 8.10 3.82
C LYS A 70 10.59 7.40 3.13
N GLY A 71 9.78 8.14 2.39
CA GLY A 71 8.66 7.62 1.60
C GLY A 71 9.06 6.68 0.45
N VAL A 72 10.35 6.61 0.09
CA VAL A 72 10.87 5.66 -0.89
C VAL A 72 11.95 4.72 -0.35
N HIS A 73 12.00 4.52 0.97
CA HIS A 73 12.91 3.59 1.65
C HIS A 73 14.39 3.84 1.34
N MET A 74 14.77 5.12 1.16
CA MET A 74 16.15 5.54 1.06
C MET A 74 16.67 5.98 2.42
N ASP A 75 17.76 5.36 2.85
CA ASP A 75 18.48 5.81 4.03
C ASP A 75 19.29 7.08 3.71
N VAL A 76 19.03 8.13 4.48
CA VAL A 76 19.74 9.40 4.46
C VAL A 76 19.86 9.86 5.91
N ASP A 77 21.08 10.22 6.34
CA ASP A 77 21.34 10.72 7.69
C ASP A 77 20.73 12.13 7.88
N SER A 78 19.42 12.10 8.10
CA SER A 78 18.53 13.25 8.13
C SER A 78 18.75 14.07 9.40
N ASP A 79 19.02 13.41 10.52
CA ASP A 79 19.29 14.08 11.79
C ASP A 79 20.63 14.84 11.77
N THR A 80 21.69 14.27 11.21
CA THR A 80 22.97 14.98 11.03
C THR A 80 22.84 16.10 10.00
N ALA A 81 22.17 15.85 8.86
CA ALA A 81 21.94 16.88 7.84
C ALA A 81 21.15 18.08 8.41
N ARG A 82 20.10 17.81 9.18
CA ARG A 82 19.28 18.81 9.88
C ARG A 82 20.07 19.60 10.93
N GLN A 83 20.94 18.96 11.71
CA GLN A 83 21.82 19.63 12.67
C GLN A 83 22.86 20.54 12.00
N ILE A 84 23.46 20.09 10.90
CA ILE A 84 24.38 20.89 10.07
C ILE A 84 23.63 22.09 9.49
N LEU A 85 22.44 21.88 8.92
CA LEU A 85 21.61 22.93 8.32
C LEU A 85 21.20 24.00 9.33
N ILE A 86 20.77 23.62 10.53
CA ILE A 86 20.47 24.55 11.63
C ILE A 86 21.71 25.38 11.99
N SER A 87 22.85 24.71 12.24
CA SER A 87 24.10 25.38 12.63
C SER A 87 24.60 26.36 11.57
N LEU A 88 24.49 25.99 10.29
CA LEU A 88 24.82 26.84 9.15
C LEU A 88 23.88 28.05 9.07
N THR A 89 22.58 27.82 9.23
CA THR A 89 21.51 28.83 9.20
C THR A 89 21.62 29.83 10.36
N ASP A 90 22.08 29.39 11.53
CA ASP A 90 22.27 30.24 12.71
C ASP A 90 23.62 30.96 12.74
N SER A 91 24.62 30.50 11.98
CA SER A 91 25.90 31.20 11.82
C SER A 91 25.81 32.55 11.08
N GLY A 92 24.74 32.78 10.31
CA GLY A 92 24.57 33.96 9.46
C GLY A 92 25.50 34.05 8.25
N ASN A 93 26.36 33.05 8.03
CA ASN A 93 27.44 33.06 7.02
C ASN A 93 26.99 32.58 5.62
N VAL A 94 25.68 32.51 5.35
CA VAL A 94 25.11 31.98 4.10
C VAL A 94 23.90 32.82 3.70
N ASP A 95 23.78 33.17 2.41
CA ASP A 95 22.54 33.74 1.90
C ASP A 95 21.44 32.66 1.90
N LEU A 96 20.43 32.90 2.73
CA LEU A 96 19.26 32.02 2.83
C LEU A 96 18.48 31.95 1.50
N SER A 97 18.65 32.91 0.59
CA SER A 97 18.05 32.93 -0.75
C SER A 97 18.64 31.82 -1.63
N ASP A 98 19.97 31.79 -1.77
CA ASP A 98 20.68 30.76 -2.54
C ASP A 98 20.55 29.38 -1.89
N LEU A 99 20.56 29.32 -0.56
CA LEU A 99 20.30 28.08 0.18
C LEU A 99 18.91 27.51 -0.16
N LEU A 100 17.87 28.33 -0.16
CA LEU A 100 16.50 27.90 -0.50
C LEU A 100 16.40 27.38 -1.94
N LEU A 101 17.03 28.07 -2.90
CA LEU A 101 17.11 27.61 -4.29
C LEU A 101 17.82 26.25 -4.39
N GLY A 102 18.97 26.09 -3.71
CA GLY A 102 19.70 24.82 -3.65
C GLY A 102 18.91 23.68 -3.00
N MET A 103 17.99 23.99 -2.08
CA MET A 103 17.08 23.01 -1.48
C MET A 103 15.92 22.62 -2.39
N ASP A 104 15.34 23.56 -3.14
CA ASP A 104 14.34 23.23 -4.17
C ASP A 104 14.95 22.33 -5.27
N ASP A 105 16.21 22.58 -5.63
CA ASP A 105 17.01 21.75 -6.54
C ASP A 105 17.25 20.32 -6.00
N GLN A 106 17.47 20.17 -4.68
CA GLN A 106 17.58 18.86 -4.01
C GLN A 106 16.23 18.13 -3.96
N ILE A 107 15.15 18.85 -3.67
CA ILE A 107 13.79 18.31 -3.63
C ILE A 107 13.33 17.84 -5.01
N ALA A 108 13.69 18.54 -6.09
CA ALA A 108 13.46 18.10 -7.46
C ALA A 108 14.18 16.77 -7.74
N LYS A 109 15.48 16.68 -7.43
CA LYS A 109 16.28 15.45 -7.59
C LYS A 109 15.74 14.28 -6.75
N ALA A 110 15.27 14.54 -5.53
CA ALA A 110 14.64 13.53 -4.68
C ALA A 110 13.29 13.04 -5.25
N LYS A 111 12.49 13.93 -5.86
CA LYS A 111 11.25 13.56 -6.56
C LYS A 111 11.52 12.70 -7.80
N ASP A 112 12.56 13.02 -8.58
CA ASP A 112 12.99 12.20 -9.73
C ASP A 112 13.50 10.81 -9.29
N GLN A 113 14.27 10.75 -8.20
CA GLN A 113 14.69 9.47 -7.61
C GLN A 113 13.48 8.65 -7.10
N ALA A 114 12.51 9.30 -6.45
CA ALA A 114 11.28 8.66 -5.99
C ALA A 114 10.45 8.08 -7.16
N LEU A 115 10.28 8.85 -8.24
CA LEU A 115 9.64 8.38 -9.47
C LEU A 115 10.39 7.20 -10.10
N SER A 116 11.73 7.23 -10.09
CA SER A 116 12.58 6.16 -10.61
C SER A 116 12.50 4.87 -9.78
N ARG A 117 12.36 4.97 -8.45
CA ARG A 117 12.21 3.82 -7.53
C ARG A 117 10.80 3.21 -7.53
N ARG A 118 9.78 3.94 -7.99
CA ARG A 118 8.36 3.57 -7.84
C ARG A 118 7.99 2.17 -8.34
N ASP A 119 8.34 1.78 -9.57
CA ASP A 119 7.97 0.44 -10.10
C ASP A 119 8.63 -0.71 -9.32
N ILE A 120 9.76 -0.46 -8.64
CA ILE A 120 10.39 -1.44 -7.74
C ILE A 120 9.62 -1.50 -6.42
N LEU A 121 9.29 -0.35 -5.81
CA LEU A 121 8.50 -0.31 -4.56
C LEU A 121 7.09 -0.89 -4.75
N ASP A 122 6.42 -0.58 -5.86
CA ASP A 122 5.16 -1.17 -6.29
C ASP A 122 5.25 -2.71 -6.41
N LYS A 123 6.44 -3.28 -6.63
CA LYS A 123 6.68 -4.74 -6.68
C LYS A 123 7.07 -5.32 -5.32
N VAL A 124 7.84 -4.58 -4.51
CA VAL A 124 8.16 -4.96 -3.12
C VAL A 124 6.87 -5.14 -2.32
N GLU A 125 5.95 -4.17 -2.34
CA GLU A 125 4.64 -4.24 -1.67
C GLU A 125 3.86 -5.53 -2.05
N LYS A 126 3.88 -5.91 -3.33
CA LYS A 126 3.16 -7.09 -3.84
C LYS A 126 3.85 -8.40 -3.45
N TRP A 127 5.17 -8.38 -3.25
CA TRP A 127 5.95 -9.52 -2.77
C TRP A 127 5.85 -9.68 -1.24
N THR A 128 5.93 -8.59 -0.46
CA THR A 128 5.78 -8.64 1.00
C THR A 128 4.39 -9.12 1.37
N PHE A 129 3.32 -8.57 0.78
CA PHE A 129 1.94 -9.04 0.99
C PHE A 129 1.76 -10.53 0.62
N ALA A 130 2.39 -11.01 -0.46
CA ALA A 130 2.33 -12.42 -0.83
C ALA A 130 3.08 -13.31 0.18
N SER A 131 4.20 -12.83 0.73
CA SER A 131 5.01 -13.52 1.74
C SER A 131 4.34 -13.52 3.13
N GLU A 132 3.57 -12.48 3.46
CA GLU A 132 2.70 -12.43 4.64
C GLU A 132 1.56 -13.46 4.54
N GLU A 133 0.89 -13.57 3.39
CA GLU A 133 -0.09 -14.63 3.15
C GLU A 133 0.56 -16.04 3.10
N GLU A 134 1.83 -16.17 2.70
CA GLU A 134 2.60 -17.43 2.81
C GLU A 134 2.80 -17.84 4.28
N SER A 135 3.25 -16.90 5.11
CA SER A 135 3.46 -17.12 6.55
C SER A 135 2.14 -17.46 7.25
N TRP A 136 1.08 -16.68 6.99
CA TRP A 136 -0.26 -16.94 7.53
C TRP A 136 -0.82 -18.30 7.09
N LEU A 137 -0.61 -18.70 5.83
CA LEU A 137 -1.00 -20.02 5.34
C LEU A 137 -0.22 -21.14 6.04
N ASP A 138 1.10 -21.00 6.19
CA ASP A 138 1.93 -22.01 6.85
C ASP A 138 1.54 -22.18 8.34
N ASP A 139 1.15 -21.11 9.03
CA ASP A 139 0.58 -21.18 10.39
C ASP A 139 -0.79 -21.89 10.38
N TYR A 140 -1.69 -21.51 9.46
CA TYR A 140 -3.02 -22.13 9.32
C TYR A 140 -2.97 -23.61 8.87
N GLU A 141 -1.92 -24.04 8.17
CA GLU A 141 -1.72 -25.45 7.82
C GLU A 141 -1.09 -26.28 8.95
N ARG A 142 -0.42 -25.64 9.93
CA ARG A 142 0.08 -26.27 11.16
C ARG A 142 -1.01 -26.46 12.22
N ASP A 143 -2.04 -25.62 12.26
CA ASP A 143 -3.16 -25.75 13.20
C ASP A 143 -3.95 -27.07 13.03
N GLN A 144 -3.99 -27.89 14.07
CA GLN A 144 -4.76 -29.14 14.10
C GLN A 144 -6.28 -28.89 14.19
N ASN A 145 -6.70 -27.75 14.74
CA ASN A 145 -8.11 -27.38 14.92
C ASN A 145 -8.71 -26.65 13.69
N ARG A 146 -7.94 -26.51 12.60
CA ARG A 146 -8.32 -25.73 11.40
C ARG A 146 -9.60 -26.17 10.69
N TYR A 147 -10.04 -27.40 10.93
CA TYR A 147 -11.28 -28.00 10.41
C TYR A 147 -12.39 -28.16 11.47
N SER A 148 -12.20 -27.61 12.68
CA SER A 148 -13.27 -27.55 13.69
C SER A 148 -14.50 -26.80 13.14
N ALA A 149 -15.70 -27.23 13.53
CA ALA A 149 -16.97 -26.67 13.05
C ALA A 149 -17.31 -25.28 13.66
N GLY A 150 -16.29 -24.48 13.98
CA GLY A 150 -16.42 -23.18 14.61
C GLY A 150 -16.95 -22.08 13.69
N ARG A 151 -17.55 -21.05 14.29
CA ARG A 151 -18.05 -19.84 13.60
C ARG A 151 -16.88 -19.07 12.98
N GLY A 152 -16.52 -19.42 11.75
CA GLY A 152 -15.45 -18.75 11.00
C GLY A 152 -14.69 -19.66 10.04
N ALA A 153 -14.69 -20.98 10.25
CA ALA A 153 -13.84 -21.93 9.50
C ALA A 153 -13.94 -21.78 7.97
N HIS A 154 -15.15 -21.63 7.42
CA HIS A 154 -15.38 -21.40 5.98
C HIS A 154 -14.81 -20.07 5.44
N LYS A 155 -14.63 -19.03 6.28
CA LYS A 155 -13.90 -17.82 5.89
C LYS A 155 -12.39 -18.08 5.83
N ASN A 156 -11.85 -18.76 6.84
CA ASN A 156 -10.41 -19.07 6.90
C ASN A 156 -10.00 -20.01 5.76
N LEU A 157 -10.80 -21.04 5.47
CA LEU A 157 -10.62 -21.91 4.31
C LEU A 157 -10.62 -21.12 2.99
N LYS A 158 -11.53 -20.14 2.83
CA LYS A 158 -11.55 -19.25 1.67
C LYS A 158 -10.38 -18.26 1.59
N ARG A 159 -9.74 -17.90 2.71
CA ARG A 159 -8.45 -17.20 2.70
C ARG A 159 -7.34 -18.15 2.30
N ALA A 160 -7.29 -19.37 2.84
CA ALA A 160 -6.28 -20.37 2.51
C ALA A 160 -6.21 -20.71 1.01
N GLU A 161 -7.36 -20.88 0.32
CA GLU A 161 -7.35 -21.07 -1.14
C GLU A 161 -6.82 -19.83 -1.90
N LYS A 162 -7.11 -18.62 -1.42
CA LYS A 162 -6.54 -17.39 -2.01
C LYS A 162 -5.04 -17.28 -1.75
N ALA A 163 -4.60 -17.57 -0.53
CA ALA A 163 -3.21 -17.54 -0.12
C ALA A 163 -2.39 -18.52 -0.97
N ARG A 164 -2.84 -19.78 -1.16
CA ARG A 164 -2.18 -20.75 -2.07
C ARG A 164 -2.00 -20.20 -3.50
N MET A 165 -3.01 -19.49 -4.02
CA MET A 165 -2.96 -18.85 -5.34
C MET A 165 -2.08 -17.57 -5.41
N LEU A 166 -1.65 -17.04 -4.27
CA LEU A 166 -0.62 -15.99 -4.17
C LEU A 166 0.77 -16.62 -3.97
N VAL A 167 0.90 -17.59 -3.06
CA VAL A 167 2.12 -18.36 -2.79
C VAL A 167 2.68 -18.99 -4.07
N GLY A 168 1.82 -19.62 -4.87
CA GLY A 168 2.22 -20.19 -6.18
C GLY A 168 2.71 -19.16 -7.22
N LYS A 169 2.62 -17.85 -6.94
CA LYS A 169 3.16 -16.77 -7.78
C LYS A 169 4.42 -16.13 -7.20
N ILE A 170 4.77 -16.41 -5.94
CA ILE A 170 5.92 -15.80 -5.27
C ILE A 170 7.22 -15.96 -6.06
N PRO A 171 7.59 -17.13 -6.62
CA PRO A 171 8.80 -17.26 -7.44
C PRO A 171 8.83 -16.25 -8.60
N SER A 172 7.72 -16.14 -9.35
CA SER A 172 7.61 -15.18 -10.45
C SER A 172 7.63 -13.72 -9.99
N LEU A 173 7.16 -13.41 -8.78
CA LEU A 173 7.27 -12.05 -8.21
C LEU A 173 8.72 -11.72 -7.86
N VAL A 174 9.43 -12.64 -7.20
CA VAL A 174 10.84 -12.50 -6.83
C VAL A 174 11.73 -12.38 -8.07
N GLU A 175 11.52 -13.22 -9.09
CA GLU A 175 12.22 -13.14 -10.39
C GLU A 175 12.00 -11.77 -11.07
N ASN A 176 10.74 -11.33 -11.20
CA ASN A 176 10.41 -10.07 -11.86
C ASN A 176 10.91 -8.83 -11.08
N LEU A 177 10.95 -8.90 -9.75
CA LEU A 177 11.52 -7.87 -8.90
C LEU A 177 13.06 -7.87 -9.00
N THR A 178 13.70 -9.02 -8.91
CA THR A 178 15.16 -9.20 -9.07
C THR A 178 15.65 -8.66 -10.41
N ALA A 179 14.96 -8.98 -11.51
CA ALA A 179 15.30 -8.48 -12.85
C ALA A 179 15.13 -6.95 -12.96
N LYS A 180 14.11 -6.38 -12.31
CA LYS A 180 13.86 -4.93 -12.28
C LYS A 180 14.89 -4.17 -11.45
N VAL A 181 15.25 -4.69 -10.28
CA VAL A 181 16.30 -4.11 -9.43
C VAL A 181 17.65 -4.16 -10.15
N LYS A 182 18.06 -5.31 -10.71
CA LYS A 182 19.30 -5.42 -11.52
C LYS A 182 19.32 -4.44 -12.69
N GLY A 183 18.19 -4.25 -13.38
CA GLY A 183 18.06 -3.24 -14.43
C GLY A 183 18.29 -1.81 -13.95
N TRP A 184 17.72 -1.45 -12.80
CA TRP A 184 17.89 -0.12 -12.18
C TRP A 184 19.31 0.10 -11.66
N GLU A 185 19.93 -0.90 -11.02
CA GLU A 185 21.32 -0.81 -10.55
C GLU A 185 22.31 -0.62 -11.70
N MET A 186 22.09 -1.30 -12.83
CA MET A 186 22.88 -1.07 -14.06
C MET A 186 22.62 0.31 -14.68
N GLU A 187 21.41 0.86 -14.58
CA GLU A 187 21.08 2.20 -15.09
C GLU A 187 21.69 3.31 -14.22
N LYS A 188 21.70 3.15 -12.89
CA LYS A 188 22.16 4.17 -11.94
C LYS A 188 23.61 4.01 -11.50
N GLY A 189 24.23 2.85 -11.72
CA GLY A 189 25.60 2.55 -11.30
C GLY A 189 25.78 2.38 -9.79
N ILE A 190 24.70 2.24 -9.02
CA ILE A 190 24.69 2.12 -7.55
C ILE A 190 23.73 1.02 -7.09
N PRO A 191 23.99 0.34 -5.96
CA PRO A 191 23.08 -0.67 -5.40
C PRO A 191 21.71 -0.07 -5.01
N PHE A 192 20.63 -0.85 -5.19
CA PHE A 192 19.32 -0.50 -4.68
C PHE A 192 19.25 -0.86 -3.20
N LEU A 193 19.52 0.12 -2.34
CA LEU A 193 19.24 0.00 -0.91
C LEU A 193 17.74 0.19 -0.65
N TYR A 194 17.20 -0.62 0.26
CA TYR A 194 15.88 -0.52 0.86
C TYR A 194 16.09 -0.61 2.38
N ASP A 195 15.78 0.44 3.13
CA ASP A 195 15.97 0.52 4.58
C ASP A 195 17.36 0.02 5.05
N LYS A 196 18.42 0.58 4.44
CA LYS A 196 19.86 0.24 4.60
C LYS A 196 20.32 -1.09 3.99
N VAL A 197 19.43 -2.01 3.61
CA VAL A 197 19.79 -3.34 3.10
C VAL A 197 19.77 -3.36 1.56
N PRO A 198 20.76 -3.97 0.87
CA PRO A 198 20.68 -4.19 -0.58
C PRO A 198 19.52 -5.13 -0.94
N LEU A 199 18.54 -4.64 -1.70
CA LEU A 199 17.28 -5.37 -1.93
C LEU A 199 17.50 -6.71 -2.68
N LEU A 200 18.52 -6.81 -3.53
CA LEU A 200 18.87 -8.08 -4.16
C LEU A 200 19.30 -9.16 -3.16
N HIS A 201 20.01 -8.78 -2.10
CA HIS A 201 20.48 -9.71 -1.08
C HIS A 201 19.29 -10.29 -0.30
N THR A 202 18.36 -9.44 0.14
CA THR A 202 17.14 -9.86 0.85
C THR A 202 16.27 -10.80 0.01
N LEU A 203 16.23 -10.61 -1.32
CA LEU A 203 15.48 -11.49 -2.24
C LEU A 203 16.18 -12.84 -2.46
N GLU A 204 17.50 -12.87 -2.44
CA GLU A 204 18.31 -14.10 -2.48
C GLU A 204 18.18 -14.90 -1.17
N GLU A 205 18.32 -14.24 -0.01
CA GLU A 205 18.09 -14.82 1.32
C GLU A 205 16.67 -15.39 1.44
N TYR A 206 15.66 -14.62 1.04
CA TYR A 206 14.26 -15.09 1.03
C TYR A 206 14.08 -16.32 0.14
N SER A 207 14.73 -16.36 -1.03
CA SER A 207 14.65 -17.51 -1.94
C SER A 207 15.26 -18.78 -1.33
N ILE A 208 16.40 -18.66 -0.67
CA ILE A 208 17.08 -19.76 0.04
C ILE A 208 16.20 -20.26 1.19
N LEU A 209 15.79 -19.38 2.11
CA LEU A 209 14.95 -19.71 3.26
C LEU A 209 13.60 -20.31 2.85
N ARG A 210 13.06 -19.92 1.68
CA ARG A 210 11.84 -20.49 1.10
C ARG A 210 12.08 -21.91 0.57
N GLN A 211 13.19 -22.15 -0.13
CA GLN A 211 13.57 -23.49 -0.59
C GLN A 211 13.82 -24.44 0.60
N GLU A 212 14.58 -24.03 1.61
CA GLU A 212 14.83 -24.84 2.81
C GLU A 212 13.54 -25.28 3.50
N ARG A 213 12.55 -24.38 3.59
CA ARG A 213 11.22 -24.66 4.16
C ARG A 213 10.40 -25.63 3.31
N GLU A 214 10.51 -25.57 1.98
CA GLU A 214 9.88 -26.55 1.08
C GLU A 214 10.59 -27.92 1.14
N GLU A 215 11.91 -27.96 1.27
CA GLU A 215 12.69 -29.18 1.48
C GLU A 215 12.45 -29.84 2.84
N GLU A 216 12.30 -29.07 3.92
CA GLU A 216 11.90 -29.60 5.22
C GLU A 216 10.50 -30.20 5.18
N LYS A 217 9.53 -29.51 4.56
CA LYS A 217 8.19 -30.05 4.29
C LYS A 217 8.24 -31.33 3.46
N ARG A 218 9.19 -31.47 2.52
CA ARG A 218 9.45 -32.71 1.77
C ARG A 218 10.00 -33.82 2.67
N ARG A 219 11.07 -33.56 3.42
CA ARG A 219 11.70 -34.52 4.36
C ARG A 219 10.71 -35.05 5.40
N SER A 220 9.88 -34.17 5.98
CA SER A 220 8.82 -34.54 6.93
C SER A 220 7.78 -35.48 6.32
N ARG A 221 7.36 -35.24 5.07
CA ARG A 221 6.42 -36.11 4.34
C ARG A 221 7.03 -37.48 4.02
N GLU A 222 8.33 -37.54 3.73
CA GLU A 222 9.06 -38.79 3.49
C GLU A 222 9.25 -39.59 4.78
N GLN A 223 9.64 -38.95 5.88
CA GLN A 223 9.71 -39.57 7.20
C GLN A 223 8.36 -40.14 7.64
N LYS A 224 7.25 -39.39 7.44
CA LYS A 224 5.90 -39.88 7.73
C LYS A 224 5.54 -41.12 6.90
N ARG A 225 5.87 -41.15 5.61
CA ARG A 225 5.63 -42.31 4.74
C ARG A 225 6.36 -43.56 5.23
N LEU A 226 7.62 -43.43 5.68
CA LEU A 226 8.37 -44.54 6.25
C LEU A 226 7.77 -45.03 7.57
N GLN A 227 7.32 -44.12 8.44
CA GLN A 227 6.61 -44.47 9.68
C GLN A 227 5.27 -45.16 9.41
N GLU A 228 4.53 -44.72 8.39
CA GLU A 228 3.26 -45.30 7.94
C GLU A 228 3.48 -46.71 7.34
N GLN A 229 4.55 -46.91 6.56
CA GLN A 229 4.94 -48.25 6.07
C GLN A 229 5.28 -49.21 7.22
N LEU A 230 6.08 -48.78 8.20
CA LEU A 230 6.40 -49.59 9.38
C LEU A 230 5.16 -49.90 10.24
N ALA A 231 4.22 -48.95 10.36
CA ALA A 231 2.95 -49.19 11.04
C ALA A 231 2.09 -50.23 10.31
N VAL A 232 2.00 -50.16 8.98
CA VAL A 232 1.28 -51.15 8.15
C VAL A 232 1.96 -52.53 8.20
N GLU A 233 3.30 -52.60 8.28
CA GLU A 233 4.01 -53.87 8.46
C GLU A 233 3.71 -54.49 9.83
N GLN A 234 3.73 -53.69 10.91
CA GLN A 234 3.33 -54.17 12.24
C GLN A 234 1.86 -54.56 12.31
N GLU A 235 0.95 -53.83 11.66
CA GLU A 235 -0.47 -54.20 11.57
C GLU A 235 -0.68 -55.46 10.70
N ALA A 236 0.13 -55.67 9.67
CA ALA A 236 0.08 -56.92 8.88
C ALA A 236 0.60 -58.15 9.65
N LEU A 237 1.52 -57.95 10.60
CA LEU A 237 2.16 -59.01 11.41
C LEU A 237 1.41 -59.32 12.71
N PHE A 238 0.86 -58.30 13.38
CA PHE A 238 0.20 -58.41 14.70
C PHE A 238 -1.31 -58.08 14.66
N GLY A 239 -1.83 -57.53 13.56
CA GLY A 239 -3.25 -57.23 13.41
C GLY A 239 -4.10 -58.50 13.35
N SER A 240 -5.22 -58.49 14.10
CA SER A 240 -6.11 -59.63 14.31
C SER A 240 -6.90 -60.04 13.05
N ARG A 241 -6.21 -60.64 12.07
CA ARG A 241 -6.88 -61.38 10.98
C ARG A 241 -7.76 -62.48 11.58
N PRO A 242 -9.06 -62.57 11.23
CA PRO A 242 -9.87 -63.70 11.66
C PRO A 242 -9.29 -65.00 11.10
N SER A 243 -9.10 -66.00 11.96
CA SER A 243 -8.34 -67.22 11.65
C SER A 243 -8.83 -67.93 10.38
N PRO A 244 -7.93 -68.53 9.57
CA PRO A 244 -8.27 -69.24 8.34
C PRO A 244 -8.89 -70.63 8.62
N MET A 245 -9.97 -70.68 9.40
CA MET A 245 -10.70 -71.89 9.75
C MET A 245 -12.22 -71.70 9.60
N ARG A 246 -12.67 -71.54 8.35
CA ARG A 246 -14.03 -71.90 7.94
C ARG A 246 -14.00 -72.45 6.51
N PRO A 247 -14.34 -73.74 6.29
CA PRO A 247 -14.32 -74.32 4.94
C PRO A 247 -15.42 -73.71 4.06
N PRO A 248 -15.23 -73.68 2.73
CA PRO A 248 -16.20 -73.07 1.81
C PRO A 248 -17.47 -73.91 1.73
N ALA A 249 -18.61 -73.34 2.13
CA ALA A 249 -19.91 -73.98 2.00
C ALA A 249 -20.40 -73.91 0.55
N LEU A 250 -20.28 -75.02 -0.19
CA LEU A 250 -20.84 -75.12 -1.54
C LEU A 250 -22.37 -75.00 -1.52
N LYS A 251 -22.90 -73.88 -2.01
CA LYS A 251 -24.25 -73.80 -2.59
C LYS A 251 -24.18 -73.11 -3.96
N LYS A 252 -25.10 -73.48 -4.84
CA LYS A 252 -24.95 -73.41 -6.31
C LYS A 252 -25.09 -71.97 -6.87
N PRO A 253 -24.43 -71.65 -7.99
CA PRO A 253 -24.53 -70.34 -8.64
C PRO A 253 -25.81 -70.19 -9.48
N LEU A 254 -26.30 -68.95 -9.59
CA LEU A 254 -27.24 -68.50 -10.62
C LEU A 254 -27.10 -66.98 -10.79
N GLY A 255 -27.16 -66.46 -12.02
CA GLY A 255 -27.10 -65.02 -12.31
C GLY A 255 -25.77 -64.56 -12.92
N GLN A 256 -25.60 -64.78 -14.22
CA GLN A 256 -24.47 -64.30 -15.00
C GLN A 256 -24.85 -62.98 -15.70
N SER A 257 -24.15 -61.87 -15.43
CA SER A 257 -24.19 -60.68 -16.29
C SER A 257 -22.88 -59.90 -16.25
N THR A 258 -22.26 -59.85 -17.40
CA THR A 258 -20.98 -59.23 -17.78
C THR A 258 -20.86 -57.71 -17.57
N ASN A 259 -19.59 -57.27 -17.54
CA ASN A 259 -19.02 -55.97 -17.92
C ASN A 259 -18.86 -54.85 -16.87
N SER A 260 -17.63 -54.76 -16.33
CA SER A 260 -17.00 -53.49 -15.97
C SER A 260 -15.46 -53.59 -16.06
N ASN A 261 -14.87 -53.25 -17.21
CA ASN A 261 -13.42 -53.09 -17.32
C ASN A 261 -13.03 -52.18 -18.50
N MET A 262 -12.65 -50.92 -18.22
CA MET A 262 -11.82 -50.13 -19.13
C MET A 262 -11.15 -48.95 -18.41
N MET A 263 -9.82 -48.89 -18.52
CA MET A 263 -8.98 -47.74 -18.17
C MET A 263 -8.47 -47.11 -19.47
N GLY A 264 -8.45 -45.78 -19.54
CA GLY A 264 -7.67 -45.01 -20.52
C GLY A 264 -8.22 -44.92 -21.94
N GLY A 265 -8.46 -43.69 -22.41
CA GLY A 265 -8.71 -43.41 -23.84
C GLY A 265 -9.54 -42.14 -24.09
N THR A 266 -8.88 -41.05 -24.48
CA THR A 266 -9.49 -39.93 -25.23
C THR A 266 -9.31 -40.20 -26.73
N PRO A 267 -10.28 -39.87 -27.60
CA PRO A 267 -10.28 -38.50 -28.18
C PRO A 267 -11.64 -37.89 -28.58
N THR A 268 -11.69 -36.54 -28.49
CA THR A 268 -12.23 -35.58 -29.48
C THR A 268 -13.43 -35.93 -30.39
N GLY A 269 -14.57 -35.21 -30.28
CA GLY A 269 -15.46 -35.01 -31.44
C GLY A 269 -16.90 -34.46 -31.25
N ARG A 270 -17.16 -33.25 -31.79
CA ARG A 270 -18.44 -32.70 -32.33
C ARG A 270 -19.75 -32.67 -31.49
N ARG A 271 -20.09 -31.43 -31.07
CA ARG A 271 -21.34 -30.65 -31.34
C ARG A 271 -22.75 -31.22 -31.04
N VAL A 272 -23.52 -30.42 -30.26
CA VAL A 272 -24.96 -30.03 -30.49
C VAL A 272 -26.00 -31.17 -30.28
N VAL A 273 -27.03 -31.05 -29.42
CA VAL A 273 -28.20 -30.13 -29.43
C VAL A 273 -28.69 -29.81 -28.00
N THR A 274 -29.25 -28.61 -27.78
CA THR A 274 -30.03 -28.22 -26.58
C THR A 274 -31.53 -28.46 -26.78
N PRO A 275 -32.28 -28.79 -25.71
CA PRO A 275 -33.64 -28.26 -25.58
C PRO A 275 -33.88 -27.55 -24.22
N THR A 276 -34.59 -26.43 -24.25
CA THR A 276 -34.94 -25.61 -23.07
C THR A 276 -36.44 -25.34 -22.96
N ALA A 277 -37.07 -25.85 -21.89
CA ALA A 277 -38.36 -25.39 -21.36
C ALA A 277 -38.36 -25.70 -19.84
N ARG A 278 -38.59 -24.78 -18.88
CA ARG A 278 -39.62 -23.73 -18.63
C ARG A 278 -40.88 -24.24 -17.90
N HIS A 279 -41.06 -23.75 -16.67
CA HIS A 279 -42.21 -23.87 -15.74
C HIS A 279 -42.44 -25.27 -15.11
N GLY A 280 -42.94 -25.38 -13.85
CA GLY A 280 -43.12 -24.31 -12.85
C GLY A 280 -43.84 -24.75 -11.54
N ILE A 281 -43.61 -23.96 -10.48
CA ILE A 281 -44.44 -23.69 -9.27
C ILE A 281 -45.12 -24.86 -8.51
N SER A 282 -44.64 -25.12 -7.28
CA SER A 282 -45.45 -25.50 -6.10
C SER A 282 -44.59 -25.23 -4.84
N ALA A 283 -44.93 -24.44 -3.80
CA ALA A 283 -46.16 -24.11 -3.08
C ALA A 283 -46.42 -25.00 -1.83
N GLY A 284 -46.39 -24.37 -0.64
CA GLY A 284 -46.64 -24.98 0.68
C GLY A 284 -45.36 -25.30 1.49
N LYS A 285 -45.34 -25.17 2.84
CA LYS A 285 -46.31 -24.53 3.74
C LYS A 285 -45.61 -24.08 5.06
N GLU A 286 -46.23 -23.09 5.71
CA GLU A 286 -46.11 -22.59 7.10
C GLU A 286 -45.69 -23.62 8.19
N ARG A 287 -45.22 -23.30 9.41
CA ARG A 287 -45.22 -22.08 10.29
C ARG A 287 -44.12 -22.31 11.38
N LYS A 288 -43.78 -21.52 12.42
CA LYS A 288 -44.23 -20.26 13.09
C LYS A 288 -43.08 -19.74 14.02
N ASP A 289 -43.01 -18.43 14.31
CA ASP A 289 -42.33 -17.78 15.49
C ASP A 289 -40.81 -17.97 15.75
N SER A 290 -40.11 -17.10 16.49
CA SER A 290 -40.27 -15.65 16.76
C SER A 290 -38.96 -15.06 17.34
N GLY A 291 -38.64 -13.78 17.09
CA GLY A 291 -37.47 -13.12 17.69
C GLY A 291 -37.23 -11.69 17.21
N LYS A 292 -37.15 -10.72 18.15
CA LYS A 292 -36.84 -9.30 17.87
C LYS A 292 -35.33 -9.07 17.75
N ALA A 293 -34.90 -8.22 16.81
CA ALA A 293 -34.14 -6.98 17.08
C ALA A 293 -33.48 -6.39 15.80
N GLY A 294 -33.28 -5.06 15.79
CA GLY A 294 -32.25 -4.39 14.98
C GLY A 294 -32.54 -4.19 13.49
N ALA A 295 -33.10 -3.03 13.13
CA ALA A 295 -33.10 -2.55 11.75
C ALA A 295 -31.97 -1.53 11.54
N LEU A 296 -31.08 -1.79 10.58
CA LEU A 296 -30.17 -0.80 9.99
C LEU A 296 -30.10 -1.04 8.47
N ILE A 297 -30.31 0.01 7.70
CA ILE A 297 -30.39 -0.03 6.23
C ILE A 297 -29.06 0.46 5.65
N PRO A 298 -28.41 -0.27 4.72
CA PRO A 298 -27.34 0.28 3.90
C PRO A 298 -27.95 1.25 2.88
N VAL A 299 -27.84 2.56 3.11
CA VAL A 299 -28.23 3.57 2.14
C VAL A 299 -27.17 3.62 1.03
N ASN A 300 -27.56 3.31 -0.20
CA ASN A 300 -26.75 3.58 -1.38
C ASN A 300 -27.67 4.01 -2.52
N TYR A 301 -27.63 5.29 -2.87
CA TYR A 301 -28.35 5.84 -4.01
C TYR A 301 -27.44 6.83 -4.74
N VAL A 302 -27.05 6.49 -5.96
CA VAL A 302 -26.27 7.38 -6.83
C VAL A 302 -27.25 8.31 -7.53
N ALA A 303 -27.08 9.61 -7.33
CA ALA A 303 -27.81 10.65 -8.05
C ALA A 303 -26.87 11.33 -9.06
N LEU A 304 -27.31 11.44 -10.31
CA LEU A 304 -26.60 12.16 -11.36
C LEU A 304 -26.96 13.66 -11.29
N PRO A 305 -26.02 14.58 -11.58
CA PRO A 305 -26.34 15.99 -11.75
C PRO A 305 -27.18 16.23 -13.02
N LYS A 306 -27.94 17.33 -13.01
CA LYS A 306 -28.60 17.91 -14.19
C LYS A 306 -28.60 19.42 -14.05
N ASP A 307 -28.19 20.11 -15.10
CA ASP A 307 -28.00 21.56 -15.11
C ASP A 307 -29.27 22.33 -15.55
N ASP A 308 -29.51 23.47 -14.90
CA ASP A 308 -30.05 24.74 -15.47
C ASP A 308 -31.44 24.78 -16.17
N PRO A 309 -32.06 25.97 -16.45
CA PRO A 309 -31.47 27.33 -16.47
C PRO A 309 -32.26 28.52 -15.82
N ILE A 310 -31.49 29.50 -15.33
CA ILE A 310 -31.55 30.98 -15.53
C ILE A 310 -32.89 31.79 -15.50
N SER A 311 -32.80 33.00 -14.90
CA SER A 311 -33.69 34.19 -14.97
C SER A 311 -34.96 34.15 -14.09
N ARG A 312 -35.55 35.27 -13.59
CA ARG A 312 -35.31 36.75 -13.59
C ARG A 312 -36.20 37.32 -12.44
N SER A 313 -36.06 38.51 -11.83
CA SER A 313 -34.99 39.52 -11.62
C SER A 313 -35.57 40.68 -10.79
N GLY A 314 -34.80 41.39 -9.96
CA GLY A 314 -35.31 42.57 -9.23
C GLY A 314 -34.31 43.33 -8.35
N SER A 315 -33.63 44.33 -8.91
CA SER A 315 -32.87 45.34 -8.14
C SER A 315 -33.73 46.59 -7.93
N ALA A 316 -33.61 47.24 -6.78
CA ALA A 316 -34.23 48.53 -6.51
C ALA A 316 -33.28 49.45 -5.73
N VAL A 317 -32.78 50.50 -6.40
CA VAL A 317 -32.04 51.63 -5.81
C VAL A 317 -32.38 52.89 -6.60
N VAL A 318 -33.14 53.81 -6.00
CA VAL A 318 -33.23 55.23 -6.39
C VAL A 318 -33.56 56.04 -5.13
N SER A 319 -32.72 57.03 -4.81
CA SER A 319 -33.08 58.18 -3.95
C SER A 319 -33.42 59.37 -4.86
N PRO A 320 -34.15 60.38 -4.35
CA PRO A 320 -33.44 61.54 -3.79
C PRO A 320 -33.43 61.59 -2.26
#